data_AF-A0A7D9IF34-F1
#
_entry.id   AF-A0A7D9IF34-F1
#
_cell.length_a   1.000
_cell.length_b   1.000
_cell.length_c   1.000
_cell.angle_alpha   90.00
_cell.angle_beta   90.00
_cell.angle_gamma   90.00
#
_symmetry.space_group_name_H-M   'P 1'
#
loop_
_entity.id
_entity.type
_entity.pdbx_description
1 polymer ?
#
loop_
_entity_poly.entity_id
_entity_poly.type
_entity_poly.pdbx_seq_one_letter_code
_entity_poly.pdbx_strand_id
1 'polypeptide(L)'
;MPLHLVIVTLFKMLRNKVNRERKRCRKSYYQSKVHNLRNTNPRDWWREVKQLCGTSKLNNKSVKDRLHQDLWQETDINLSNKINNVFINVIQNYVPLSEDTAVIIHNDETPIIVTESTIARKLQEINTSRSSSPDGIPNWVLKTYSDILASPVANIINSSFQSCKVPQIWKLADVVPLPKTSTVKDLERELRPISLTSTLSKIAERLVIERE
;
A
#
# COMPACT_ATOMS: atom_id res chain seq x y z
N MET A 1 47.05 35.52 29.94
CA MET A 1 45.67 35.30 29.43
C MET A 1 45.09 34.07 30.10
N PRO A 2 43.89 34.12 30.70
CA PRO A 2 43.38 33.01 31.49
C PRO A 2 43.05 31.82 30.58
N LEU A 3 43.56 30.64 30.93
CA LEU A 3 43.46 29.37 30.22
C LEU A 3 42.03 29.06 29.71
N HIS A 4 41.02 29.48 30.50
CA HIS A 4 39.60 29.38 30.17
C HIS A 4 39.21 30.07 28.86
N LEU A 5 39.76 31.26 28.57
CA LEU A 5 39.45 32.01 27.35
C LEU A 5 40.00 31.31 26.10
N VAL A 6 41.17 30.68 26.22
CA VAL A 6 41.81 29.90 25.14
C VAL A 6 40.98 28.65 24.83
N ILE A 7 40.54 27.92 25.85
CA ILE A 7 39.72 26.70 25.69
C ILE A 7 38.38 27.04 25.02
N VAL A 8 37.68 28.09 25.48
CA VAL A 8 36.41 28.52 24.89
C VAL A 8 36.58 28.95 23.42
N THR A 9 37.67 29.63 23.09
CA THR A 9 37.96 30.07 21.73
C THR A 9 38.27 28.89 20.81
N LEU A 10 39.11 27.95 21.26
CA LEU A 10 39.43 26.73 20.53
C LEU A 10 38.18 25.87 20.28
N PHE A 11 37.33 25.69 21.30
CA PHE A 11 36.06 24.98 21.16
C PHE A 11 35.16 25.63 20.10
N LYS A 12 35.00 26.96 20.13
CA LYS A 12 34.21 27.69 19.13
C LYS A 12 34.78 27.50 17.72
N MET A 13 36.10 27.56 17.56
CA MET A 13 36.75 27.33 16.26
C MET A 13 36.50 25.92 15.73
N LEU A 14 36.70 24.89 16.57
CA LEU A 14 36.48 23.49 16.19
C LEU A 14 35.00 23.22 15.87
N ARG A 15 34.08 23.70 16.72
CA ARG A 15 32.62 23.62 16.47
C ARG A 15 32.24 24.27 15.14
N ASN A 16 32.82 25.43 14.82
CA ASN A 16 32.57 26.12 13.56
C ASN A 16 33.15 25.35 12.36
N LYS A 17 34.33 24.76 12.48
CA LYS A 17 34.94 23.90 11.45
C LYS A 17 34.05 22.68 11.18
N VAL A 18 33.63 21.97 12.21
CA VAL A 18 32.70 20.84 12.11
C VAL A 18 31.37 21.27 11.46
N ASN A 19 30.82 22.41 11.87
CA ASN A 19 29.59 22.94 11.28
C ASN A 19 29.73 23.29 9.79
N ARG A 20 30.88 23.85 9.38
CA ARG A 20 31.18 24.14 7.97
C ARG A 20 31.26 22.86 7.15
N GLU A 21 32.02 21.88 7.61
CA GLU A 21 32.14 20.59 6.91
C GLU A 21 30.80 19.86 6.84
N ARG A 22 30.02 19.83 7.92
CA ARG A 22 28.65 19.27 7.91
C ARG A 22 27.77 19.93 6.85
N LYS A 23 27.78 21.27 6.75
CA LYS A 23 27.01 22.00 5.73
C LYS A 23 27.52 21.71 4.32
N ARG A 24 28.84 21.63 4.13
CA ARG A 24 29.49 21.31 2.84
C ARG A 24 29.08 19.92 2.36
N CYS A 25 29.23 18.89 3.19
CA CYS A 25 28.84 17.52 2.87
C CYS A 25 27.34 17.42 2.55
N ARG A 26 26.47 18.07 3.33
CA ARG A 26 25.03 18.10 3.08
C ARG A 26 24.69 18.74 1.72
N LYS A 27 25.34 19.84 1.37
CA LYS A 27 25.15 20.51 0.06
C LYS A 27 25.61 19.60 -1.08
N SER A 28 26.79 19.00 -0.97
CA SER A 28 27.35 18.09 -1.98
C SER A 28 26.46 16.87 -2.20
N TYR A 29 25.94 16.27 -1.13
CA TYR A 29 25.01 15.16 -1.21
C TYR A 29 23.71 15.56 -1.92
N TYR A 30 23.11 16.68 -1.52
CA TYR A 30 21.85 17.12 -2.14
C TYR A 30 22.02 17.39 -3.64
N GLN A 31 23.10 18.06 -4.04
CA GLN A 31 23.38 18.37 -5.45
C GLN A 31 23.61 17.11 -6.29
N SER A 32 24.39 16.16 -5.79
CA SER A 32 24.75 14.94 -6.54
C SER A 32 23.64 13.88 -6.57
N LYS A 33 22.91 13.72 -5.46
CA LYS A 33 22.00 12.58 -5.25
C LYS A 33 20.51 12.96 -5.23
N VAL A 34 20.14 14.18 -4.84
CA VAL A 34 18.73 14.53 -4.57
C VAL A 34 18.14 15.52 -5.59
N HIS A 35 18.95 16.46 -6.09
CA HIS A 35 18.48 17.62 -6.86
C HIS A 35 17.58 17.26 -8.05
N ASN A 36 17.99 16.26 -8.83
CA ASN A 36 17.27 15.86 -10.04
C ASN A 36 16.14 14.86 -9.79
N LEU A 37 16.14 14.17 -8.63
CA LEU A 37 15.17 13.11 -8.36
C LEU A 37 13.75 13.63 -8.18
N ARG A 38 13.58 14.89 -7.78
CA ARG A 38 12.25 15.45 -7.49
C ARG A 38 11.31 15.36 -8.70
N ASN A 39 11.84 15.56 -9.90
CA ASN A 39 11.06 15.63 -11.13
C ASN A 39 11.09 14.31 -11.92
N THR A 40 12.05 13.41 -11.65
CA THR A 40 12.24 12.16 -12.40
C THR A 40 11.75 10.93 -11.63
N ASN A 41 12.02 10.87 -10.32
CA ASN A 41 11.60 9.77 -9.45
C ASN A 41 11.27 10.30 -8.04
N PRO A 42 10.04 10.83 -7.85
CA PRO A 42 9.60 11.41 -6.57
C PRO A 42 9.70 10.45 -5.38
N ARG A 43 9.56 9.14 -5.61
CA ARG A 43 9.70 8.10 -4.58
C ARG A 43 11.12 8.06 -4.03
N ASP A 44 12.09 8.00 -4.93
CA ASP A 44 13.51 7.97 -4.58
C ASP A 44 13.97 9.30 -4.00
N TRP A 45 13.46 10.42 -4.53
CA TRP A 45 13.68 11.74 -3.93
C TRP A 45 13.27 11.77 -2.46
N TRP A 46 12.06 11.29 -2.15
CA TRP A 46 11.55 11.30 -0.78
C TRP A 46 12.34 10.36 0.14
N ARG A 47 12.80 9.21 -0.37
CA ARG A 47 13.71 8.30 0.34
C ARG A 47 15.01 9.02 0.74
N GLU A 48 15.65 9.68 -0.20
CA GLU A 48 16.92 10.39 0.01
C GLU A 48 16.75 11.59 0.96
N VAL A 49 15.64 12.33 0.86
CA VAL A 49 15.31 13.43 1.79
C VAL A 49 15.11 12.92 3.22
N LYS A 50 14.39 11.80 3.42
CA LYS A 50 14.22 11.19 4.75
C LYS A 50 15.56 10.77 5.37
N GLN A 51 16.47 10.26 4.55
CA GLN A 51 17.82 9.92 5.00
C GLN A 51 18.60 11.14 5.47
N LEU A 52 18.54 12.25 4.74
CA LEU A 52 19.15 13.52 5.14
C LEU A 52 18.56 14.11 6.43
N CYS A 53 17.27 13.88 6.67
CA CYS A 53 16.57 14.35 7.86
C CYS A 53 16.71 13.41 9.07
N GLY A 54 17.45 12.30 8.95
CA GLY A 54 17.60 11.32 10.03
C GLY A 54 16.33 10.53 10.35
N THR A 55 15.31 10.62 9.49
CA THR A 55 14.06 9.83 9.58
C THR A 55 14.17 8.48 8.87
N SER A 56 15.38 8.08 8.44
CA SER A 56 15.65 6.81 7.74
C SER A 56 15.47 5.55 8.57
N LYS A 57 15.21 5.65 9.88
CA LYS A 57 14.74 4.48 10.62
C LYS A 57 13.36 4.10 10.10
N LEU A 58 13.35 3.22 9.11
CA LEU A 58 12.25 2.31 8.80
C LEU A 58 12.04 1.45 10.04
N ASN A 59 11.44 2.04 11.05
CA ASN A 59 10.79 1.29 12.10
C ASN A 59 9.63 0.60 11.38
N ASN A 60 9.89 -0.63 10.90
CA ASN A 60 8.86 -1.64 10.62
C ASN A 60 8.20 -2.01 11.95
N LYS A 61 7.63 -1.00 12.60
CA LYS A 61 6.79 -1.15 13.76
C LYS A 61 5.54 -1.84 13.25
N SER A 62 5.37 -3.07 13.71
CA SER A 62 4.13 -3.81 13.58
C SER A 62 2.98 -2.97 14.10
N VAL A 63 1.76 -3.36 13.74
CA VAL A 63 0.55 -2.69 14.28
C VAL A 63 0.58 -2.72 15.81
N LYS A 64 1.01 -3.84 16.40
CA LYS A 64 1.18 -4.04 17.84
C LYS A 64 2.11 -2.99 18.48
N ASP A 65 3.23 -2.67 17.84
CA ASP A 65 4.19 -1.65 18.34
C ASP A 65 3.63 -0.21 18.36
N ARG A 66 2.47 -0.01 17.73
CA ARG A 66 1.77 1.28 17.65
C ARG A 66 0.55 1.31 18.56
N LEU A 67 0.15 0.20 19.17
CA LEU A 67 -0.95 0.17 20.11
C LEU A 67 -0.47 0.65 21.50
N HIS A 68 -1.32 1.42 22.18
CA HIS A 68 -1.14 1.74 23.59
C HIS A 68 -1.09 0.45 24.40
N GLN A 69 -0.26 0.40 25.44
CA GLN A 69 -0.01 -0.83 26.23
C GLN A 69 -1.30 -1.45 26.80
N ASP A 70 -2.28 -0.63 27.14
CA ASP A 70 -3.58 -1.07 27.67
C ASP A 70 -4.44 -1.82 26.63
N LEU A 71 -4.16 -1.64 25.33
CA LEU A 71 -4.93 -2.29 24.26
C LEU A 71 -4.44 -3.70 23.96
N TRP A 72 -3.21 -4.04 24.37
CA TRP A 72 -2.58 -5.31 24.06
C TRP A 72 -1.85 -5.87 25.29
N GLN A 73 -2.57 -6.68 26.07
CA GLN A 73 -1.98 -7.53 27.12
C GLN A 73 -2.15 -9.03 26.81
N GLU A 74 -2.67 -9.34 25.62
CA GLU A 74 -3.07 -10.67 25.20
C GLU A 74 -2.15 -11.22 24.10
N THR A 75 -2.36 -12.49 23.73
CA THR A 75 -1.66 -13.13 22.61
C THR A 75 -2.00 -12.48 21.26
N ASP A 76 -1.16 -12.67 20.25
CA ASP A 76 -1.35 -12.06 18.92
C ASP A 76 -2.66 -12.52 18.24
N ILE A 77 -3.09 -13.76 18.52
CA ILE A 77 -4.34 -14.33 18.00
C ILE A 77 -5.54 -13.57 18.60
N ASN A 78 -5.55 -13.38 19.92
CA ASN A 78 -6.63 -12.67 20.59
C ASN A 78 -6.70 -11.20 20.15
N LEU A 79 -5.54 -10.54 20.01
CA LEU A 79 -5.48 -9.18 19.50
C LEU A 79 -6.06 -9.09 18.08
N SER A 80 -5.72 -10.05 17.22
CA SER A 80 -6.25 -10.11 15.86
C SER A 80 -7.77 -10.31 15.85
N ASN A 81 -8.29 -11.21 16.70
CA ASN A 81 -9.74 -11.42 16.85
C ASN A 81 -10.45 -10.17 17.39
N LYS A 82 -9.83 -9.47 18.36
CA LYS A 82 -10.36 -8.21 18.91
C LYS A 82 -10.47 -7.13 17.83
N ILE A 83 -9.43 -6.94 17.03
CA ILE A 83 -9.45 -6.00 15.90
C ILE A 83 -10.51 -6.42 14.86
N ASN A 84 -10.59 -7.72 14.54
CA ASN A 84 -11.58 -8.23 13.60
C ASN A 84 -13.02 -7.96 14.06
N ASN A 85 -13.32 -8.22 15.34
CA ASN A 85 -14.64 -7.94 15.90
C ASN A 85 -14.99 -6.44 15.83
N VAL A 86 -14.02 -5.55 16.09
CA VAL A 86 -14.22 -4.11 15.93
C VAL A 86 -14.60 -3.76 14.49
N PHE A 87 -13.90 -4.31 13.50
CA PHE A 87 -14.22 -4.05 12.09
C PHE A 87 -15.56 -4.63 11.65
N ILE A 88 -15.94 -5.81 12.15
CA ILE A 88 -17.25 -6.43 11.88
C ILE A 88 -18.39 -5.60 12.49
N ASN A 89 -18.20 -5.08 13.71
CA ASN A 89 -19.23 -4.29 14.38
C ASN A 89 -19.61 -3.03 13.60
N VAL A 90 -18.68 -2.42 12.86
CA VAL A 90 -18.96 -1.27 11.99
C VAL A 90 -19.96 -1.61 10.87
N ILE A 91 -19.97 -2.85 10.41
CA ILE A 91 -20.83 -3.35 9.33
C ILE A 91 -21.99 -4.21 9.83
N GLN A 92 -22.29 -4.22 11.14
CA GLN A 92 -23.32 -5.10 11.72
C GLN A 92 -24.72 -4.93 11.10
N ASN A 93 -25.02 -3.74 10.57
CA ASN A 93 -26.30 -3.44 9.93
C ASN A 93 -26.26 -3.59 8.40
N TYR A 94 -25.15 -4.08 7.85
CA TYR A 94 -25.03 -4.32 6.41
C TYR A 94 -25.85 -5.56 6.04
N VAL A 95 -26.82 -5.38 5.16
CA VAL A 95 -27.60 -6.47 4.56
C VAL A 95 -27.04 -6.70 3.16
N PRO A 96 -26.42 -7.88 2.89
CA PRO A 96 -25.97 -8.22 1.55
C PRO A 96 -27.14 -8.25 0.56
N LEU A 97 -26.87 -7.91 -0.69
CA LEU A 97 -27.82 -8.12 -1.78
C LEU A 97 -28.11 -9.62 -1.91
N SER A 98 -29.38 -10.00 -2.11
CA SER A 98 -29.75 -11.39 -2.36
C SER A 98 -29.28 -11.82 -3.74
N GLU A 99 -28.99 -13.12 -3.92
CA GLU A 99 -28.60 -13.67 -5.23
C GLU A 99 -29.69 -13.48 -6.29
N ASP A 100 -30.95 -13.35 -5.87
CA ASP A 100 -32.12 -13.11 -6.72
C ASP A 100 -32.33 -11.63 -7.08
N THR A 101 -31.43 -10.75 -6.67
CA THR A 101 -31.50 -9.32 -7.03
C THR A 101 -31.31 -9.21 -8.55
N ALA A 102 -32.42 -9.14 -9.28
CA ALA A 102 -32.42 -8.98 -10.72
C ALA A 102 -31.88 -7.60 -11.11
N VAL A 103 -30.78 -7.57 -11.86
CA VAL A 103 -30.35 -6.35 -12.56
C VAL A 103 -31.13 -6.30 -13.88
N ILE A 104 -31.84 -5.20 -14.11
CA ILE A 104 -32.52 -4.97 -15.40
C ILE A 104 -31.43 -4.78 -16.45
N ILE A 105 -31.19 -5.80 -17.27
CA ILE A 105 -30.31 -5.69 -18.43
C ILE A 105 -31.11 -4.97 -19.51
N HIS A 106 -30.73 -3.73 -19.83
CA HIS A 106 -31.29 -3.06 -21.00
C HIS A 106 -30.77 -3.77 -22.26
N ASN A 107 -31.66 -4.16 -23.17
CA ASN A 107 -31.35 -4.95 -24.37
C ASN A 107 -30.32 -4.30 -25.33
N ASP A 108 -29.98 -3.02 -25.14
CA ASP A 108 -29.04 -2.28 -25.99
C ASP A 108 -27.59 -2.30 -25.46
N GLU A 109 -27.32 -2.89 -24.29
CA GLU A 109 -25.96 -2.99 -23.77
C GLU A 109 -25.24 -4.22 -24.34
N THR A 110 -24.26 -3.98 -25.21
CA THR A 110 -23.33 -5.04 -25.65
C THR A 110 -22.58 -5.61 -24.44
N PRO A 111 -22.28 -6.91 -24.35
CA PRO A 111 -21.46 -7.43 -23.25
C PRO A 111 -20.02 -6.92 -23.37
N ILE A 112 -19.35 -6.70 -22.24
CA ILE A 112 -17.91 -6.38 -22.25
C ILE A 112 -17.16 -7.63 -22.76
N ILE A 113 -16.51 -7.51 -23.91
CA ILE A 113 -15.65 -8.56 -24.45
C ILE A 113 -14.20 -8.15 -24.24
N VAL A 114 -13.48 -8.96 -23.49
CA VAL A 114 -12.09 -8.73 -23.17
C VAL A 114 -11.23 -9.65 -24.01
N THR A 115 -10.25 -9.08 -24.71
CA THR A 115 -9.30 -9.86 -25.51
C THR A 115 -8.09 -10.27 -24.69
N GLU A 116 -7.44 -11.36 -25.11
CA GLU A 116 -6.16 -11.80 -24.57
C GLU A 116 -5.10 -10.67 -24.63
N SER A 117 -5.01 -9.96 -25.75
CA SER A 117 -4.07 -8.84 -25.91
C SER A 117 -4.31 -7.71 -24.90
N THR A 118 -5.57 -7.43 -24.56
CA THR A 118 -5.93 -6.44 -23.55
C THR A 118 -5.47 -6.88 -22.17
N ILE A 119 -5.71 -8.15 -21.81
CA ILE A 119 -5.26 -8.70 -20.54
C ILE A 119 -3.74 -8.73 -20.45
N ALA A 120 -3.03 -9.19 -21.49
CA ALA A 120 -1.58 -9.24 -21.50
C ALA A 120 -0.97 -7.86 -21.17
N ARG A 121 -1.51 -6.79 -21.78
CA ARG A 121 -1.11 -5.41 -21.48
C ARG A 121 -1.39 -5.03 -20.02
N LYS A 122 -2.60 -5.30 -19.50
CA LYS A 122 -2.95 -5.00 -18.10
C LYS A 122 -2.07 -5.75 -17.11
N LEU A 123 -1.75 -7.01 -17.38
CA LEU A 123 -0.85 -7.82 -16.57
C LEU A 123 0.58 -7.25 -16.57
N GLN A 124 1.06 -6.78 -17.73
CA GLN A 124 2.37 -6.12 -17.83
C GLN A 124 2.45 -4.78 -17.06
N GLU A 125 1.32 -4.09 -16.90
CA GLU A 125 1.23 -2.85 -16.14
C GLU A 125 1.17 -3.07 -14.60
N ILE A 126 1.06 -4.32 -14.13
CA ILE A 126 0.98 -4.62 -12.70
C ILE A 126 2.22 -4.09 -11.96
N ASN A 127 1.96 -3.47 -10.80
CA ASN A 127 3.01 -3.12 -9.85
C ASN A 127 3.34 -4.34 -8.96
N THR A 128 4.54 -4.89 -9.15
CA THR A 128 5.04 -6.07 -8.42
C THR A 128 5.38 -5.80 -6.96
N SER A 129 5.48 -4.53 -6.55
CA SER A 129 5.75 -4.16 -5.16
C SER A 129 4.50 -4.13 -4.27
N ARG A 130 3.33 -4.45 -4.81
CA ARG A 130 2.08 -4.53 -4.04
C ARG A 130 1.97 -5.91 -3.38
N SER A 131 1.34 -5.95 -2.22
CA SER A 131 1.12 -7.16 -1.43
C SER A 131 0.27 -8.17 -2.19
N SER A 132 0.56 -9.45 -1.97
CA SER A 132 -0.27 -10.57 -2.41
C SER A 132 -1.64 -10.50 -1.76
N SER A 133 -2.62 -11.10 -2.42
CA SER A 133 -4.01 -11.15 -1.98
C SER A 133 -4.37 -12.56 -1.46
N PRO A 134 -5.61 -12.79 -1.00
CA PRO A 134 -6.06 -14.11 -0.54
C PRO A 134 -5.92 -15.23 -1.58
N ASP A 135 -5.82 -14.89 -2.87
CA ASP A 135 -5.58 -15.86 -3.95
C ASP A 135 -4.17 -16.47 -3.94
N GLY A 136 -3.25 -15.93 -3.14
CA GLY A 136 -1.89 -16.43 -2.99
C GLY A 136 -1.00 -16.21 -4.21
N ILE A 137 -1.48 -15.52 -5.26
CA ILE A 137 -0.73 -15.32 -6.50
C ILE A 137 0.13 -14.04 -6.36
N PRO A 138 1.47 -14.15 -6.38
CA PRO A 138 2.31 -12.97 -6.33
C PRO A 138 2.18 -12.14 -7.62
N ASN A 139 2.13 -10.82 -7.48
CA ASN A 139 2.00 -9.91 -8.62
C ASN A 139 3.15 -10.02 -9.64
N TRP A 140 4.34 -10.43 -9.21
CA TRP A 140 5.44 -10.66 -10.14
C TRP A 140 5.17 -11.85 -11.06
N VAL A 141 4.47 -12.89 -10.60
CA VAL A 141 4.09 -14.05 -11.43
C VAL A 141 3.14 -13.59 -12.53
N LEU A 142 2.09 -12.85 -12.16
CA LEU A 142 1.12 -12.31 -13.10
C LEU A 142 1.77 -11.44 -14.19
N LYS A 143 2.76 -10.62 -13.81
CA LYS A 143 3.47 -9.75 -14.73
C LYS A 143 4.47 -10.52 -15.60
N THR A 144 5.27 -11.40 -15.01
CA THR A 144 6.33 -12.13 -15.72
C THR A 144 5.77 -13.09 -16.75
N TYR A 145 4.67 -13.78 -16.43
CA TYR A 145 4.05 -14.78 -17.31
C TYR A 145 2.77 -14.25 -17.97
N SER A 146 2.71 -12.95 -18.26
CA SER A 146 1.48 -12.33 -18.78
C SER A 146 1.03 -12.92 -20.10
N ASP A 147 1.97 -13.31 -20.96
CA ASP A 147 1.75 -13.92 -22.27
C ASP A 147 1.05 -15.28 -22.13
N ILE A 148 1.47 -16.09 -21.16
CA ILE A 148 0.86 -17.40 -20.89
C ILE A 148 -0.47 -17.25 -20.15
N LEU A 149 -0.54 -16.32 -19.19
CA LEU A 149 -1.70 -16.14 -18.31
C LEU A 149 -2.81 -15.31 -18.93
N ALA A 150 -2.54 -14.54 -19.99
CA ALA A 150 -3.54 -13.64 -20.57
C ALA A 150 -4.77 -14.38 -21.09
N SER A 151 -4.58 -15.49 -21.80
CA SER A 151 -5.68 -16.28 -22.38
C SER A 151 -6.62 -16.85 -21.31
N PRO A 152 -6.14 -17.61 -20.29
CA PRO A 152 -7.03 -18.12 -19.24
C PRO A 152 -7.65 -17.00 -18.40
N VAL A 153 -6.94 -15.91 -18.12
CA VAL A 153 -7.51 -14.77 -17.37
C VAL A 153 -8.60 -14.07 -18.16
N ALA A 154 -8.43 -13.88 -19.47
CA ALA A 154 -9.48 -13.31 -20.33
C ALA A 154 -10.74 -14.20 -20.32
N ASN A 155 -10.57 -15.52 -20.39
CA ASN A 155 -11.69 -16.46 -20.31
C ASN A 155 -12.44 -16.34 -18.97
N ILE A 156 -11.72 -16.28 -17.85
CA ILE A 156 -12.34 -16.11 -16.52
C ILE A 156 -13.14 -14.80 -16.44
N ILE A 157 -12.57 -13.70 -16.90
CA ILE A 157 -13.22 -12.38 -16.87
C ILE A 157 -14.46 -12.37 -17.78
N ASN A 158 -14.34 -12.87 -19.01
CA ASN A 158 -15.46 -12.93 -19.94
C ASN A 158 -16.59 -13.83 -19.40
N SER A 159 -16.27 -14.98 -18.82
CA SER A 159 -17.27 -15.84 -18.16
C SER A 159 -17.94 -15.13 -16.99
N SER A 160 -17.18 -14.37 -16.19
CA SER A 160 -17.72 -13.58 -15.09
C SER A 160 -18.70 -12.51 -15.57
N PHE A 161 -18.34 -11.77 -16.62
CA PHE A 161 -19.19 -10.74 -17.22
C PHE A 161 -20.44 -11.34 -17.88
N GLN A 162 -20.30 -12.43 -18.63
CA GLN A 162 -21.41 -13.09 -19.31
C GLN A 162 -22.44 -13.68 -18.33
N SER A 163 -21.96 -14.24 -17.22
CA SER A 163 -22.81 -14.84 -16.19
C SER A 163 -23.30 -13.85 -15.14
N CYS A 164 -22.85 -12.59 -15.21
CA CYS A 164 -23.04 -11.57 -14.17
C CYS A 164 -22.64 -12.05 -12.76
N LYS A 165 -21.65 -12.96 -12.67
CA LYS A 165 -21.20 -13.56 -11.41
C LYS A 165 -19.70 -13.38 -11.23
N VAL A 166 -19.32 -12.77 -10.11
CA VAL A 166 -17.91 -12.60 -9.72
C VAL A 166 -17.40 -13.91 -9.10
N PRO A 167 -16.19 -14.41 -9.48
CA PRO A 167 -15.55 -15.55 -8.84
C PRO A 167 -15.50 -15.42 -7.33
N GLN A 168 -15.77 -16.51 -6.60
CA GLN A 168 -15.82 -16.48 -5.14
C GLN A 168 -14.52 -15.96 -4.50
N ILE A 169 -13.37 -16.37 -5.04
CA ILE A 169 -12.05 -15.94 -4.55
C ILE A 169 -11.82 -14.42 -4.71
N TRP A 170 -12.48 -13.76 -5.68
CA TRP A 170 -12.39 -12.31 -5.86
C TRP A 170 -13.25 -11.52 -4.88
N LYS A 171 -14.26 -12.17 -4.28
CA LYS A 171 -15.08 -11.58 -3.20
C LYS A 171 -14.36 -11.57 -1.85
N LEU A 172 -13.24 -12.28 -1.73
CA LEU A 172 -12.43 -12.36 -0.52
C LEU A 172 -11.38 -11.24 -0.48
N ALA A 173 -11.04 -10.79 0.72
CA ALA A 173 -9.98 -9.81 0.94
C ALA A 173 -9.27 -10.08 2.27
N ASP A 174 -7.95 -9.86 2.28
CA ASP A 174 -7.20 -9.78 3.53
C ASP A 174 -7.35 -8.37 4.10
N VAL A 175 -7.93 -8.24 5.29
CA VAL A 175 -8.16 -6.93 5.91
C VAL A 175 -6.98 -6.56 6.81
N VAL A 176 -6.20 -5.58 6.39
CA VAL A 176 -5.04 -5.10 7.14
C VAL A 176 -5.41 -3.88 7.99
N PRO A 177 -5.20 -3.90 9.32
CA PRO A 177 -5.42 -2.74 10.16
C PRO A 177 -4.30 -1.71 9.98
N LEU A 178 -4.66 -0.53 9.47
CA LEU A 178 -3.72 0.58 9.26
C LEU A 178 -3.94 1.70 10.29
N PRO A 179 -2.94 2.02 11.14
CA PRO A 179 -3.02 3.11 12.11
C PRO A 179 -3.23 4.49 11.48
N LYS A 180 -4.17 5.27 12.02
CA LYS A 180 -4.38 6.69 11.67
C LYS A 180 -3.35 7.60 12.34
N THR A 181 -2.91 7.22 13.54
CA THR A 181 -2.02 7.99 14.42
C THR A 181 -0.72 7.24 14.70
N SER A 182 0.25 7.91 15.32
CA SER A 182 1.54 7.28 15.71
C SER A 182 1.38 6.26 16.83
N THR A 183 0.43 6.51 17.74
CA THR A 183 0.06 5.66 18.87
C THR A 183 -1.45 5.56 18.90
N VAL A 184 -1.96 4.34 18.75
CA VAL A 184 -3.38 3.99 18.74
C VAL A 184 -3.83 3.74 20.17
N LYS A 185 -4.83 4.50 20.63
CA LYS A 185 -5.49 4.37 21.93
C LYS A 185 -6.94 3.87 21.80
N ASP A 186 -7.52 4.00 20.63
CA ASP A 186 -8.88 3.55 20.31
C ASP A 186 -8.86 2.75 19.00
N LEU A 187 -9.14 1.45 19.08
CA LEU A 187 -9.09 0.55 17.93
C LEU A 187 -10.16 0.89 16.89
N GLU A 188 -11.35 1.33 17.31
CA GLU A 188 -12.47 1.60 16.44
C GLU A 188 -12.26 2.90 15.66
N ARG A 189 -11.76 3.93 16.34
CA ARG A 189 -11.61 5.26 15.75
C ARG A 189 -10.28 5.47 15.06
N GLU A 190 -9.21 4.81 15.50
CA GLU A 190 -7.83 5.10 15.07
C GLU A 190 -7.16 3.99 14.25
N LEU A 191 -7.87 2.89 13.94
CA LEU A 191 -7.48 1.96 12.89
C LEU A 191 -8.37 2.14 11.65
N ARG A 192 -7.79 1.88 10.47
CA ARG A 192 -8.52 1.77 9.21
C ARG A 192 -8.46 0.33 8.72
N PRO A 193 -9.58 -0.31 8.38
CA PRO A 193 -9.55 -1.57 7.66
C PRO A 193 -9.16 -1.29 6.20
N ILE A 194 -8.04 -1.84 5.73
CA ILE A 194 -7.63 -1.78 4.33
C ILE A 194 -7.80 -3.17 3.72
N SER A 195 -8.75 -3.32 2.81
CA SER A 195 -9.03 -4.58 2.12
C SER A 195 -8.03 -4.81 0.98
N LEU A 196 -7.22 -5.86 1.09
CA LEU A 196 -6.36 -6.34 0.03
C LEU A 196 -7.11 -7.37 -0.82
N THR A 197 -7.72 -6.90 -1.91
CA THR A 197 -8.43 -7.75 -2.87
C THR A 197 -7.52 -8.29 -3.98
N SER A 198 -7.98 -9.34 -4.66
CA SER A 198 -7.29 -9.96 -5.79
C SER A 198 -6.88 -8.96 -6.88
N THR A 199 -5.67 -9.13 -7.40
CA THR A 199 -5.18 -8.32 -8.52
C THR A 199 -6.02 -8.55 -9.77
N LEU A 200 -6.53 -9.76 -9.99
CA LEU A 200 -7.41 -10.06 -11.11
C LEU A 200 -8.79 -9.41 -10.95
N SER A 201 -9.34 -9.36 -9.72
CA SER A 201 -10.57 -8.59 -9.42
C SER A 201 -10.42 -7.12 -9.82
N LYS A 202 -9.31 -6.49 -9.41
CA LYS A 202 -9.02 -5.08 -9.75
C LYS A 202 -8.89 -4.85 -11.25
N ILE A 203 -8.35 -5.82 -11.99
CA ILE A 203 -8.28 -5.74 -13.46
C ILE A 203 -9.69 -5.80 -14.04
N ALA A 204 -10.53 -6.73 -13.59
CA ALA A 204 -11.92 -6.83 -14.03
C ALA A 204 -12.71 -5.55 -13.73
N GLU A 205 -12.64 -5.03 -12.51
CA GLU A 205 -13.26 -3.75 -12.11
C GLU A 205 -12.81 -2.59 -13.00
N ARG A 206 -11.50 -2.52 -13.29
CA ARG A 206 -10.96 -1.47 -14.15
C ARG A 206 -11.44 -1.57 -15.60
N LEU A 207 -11.67 -2.77 -16.12
CA LEU A 207 -12.21 -2.97 -17.46
C LEU A 207 -13.68 -2.50 -17.56
N VAL A 208 -14.45 -2.63 -16.48
CA VAL A 208 -15.80 -2.06 -16.38
C VAL A 208 -15.73 -0.53 -16.38
N ILE A 209 -14.87 0.06 -15.53
CA ILE A 209 -14.71 1.52 -15.43
C ILE A 209 -14.22 2.14 -16.74
N GLU A 210 -13.33 1.48 -17.48
CA GLU A 210 -12.81 1.99 -18.76
C GLU A 210 -13.84 2.00 -19.89
N ARG A 211 -15.00 1.37 -19.69
CA ARG A 211 -16.11 1.35 -20.63
C ARG A 211 -17.16 2.43 -20.35
N GLU A 212 -17.33 2.81 -19.09
CA GLU A 212 -18.22 3.91 -18.65
C GLU A 212 -17.61 5.29 -18.92
#